data_AF-A0A1T4ZMK4-F1
#
_entry.id   AF-A0A1T4ZMK4-F1
#
_cell.length_a   1.000
_cell.length_b   1.000
_cell.length_c   1.000
_cell.angle_alpha   90.00
_cell.angle_beta   90.00
_cell.angle_gamma   90.00
#
_symmetry.space_group_name_H-M   'P 1'
#
loop_
_entity.id
_entity.type
_entity.pdbx_description
1 polymer ?
#
loop_
_entity_poly.entity_id
_entity_poly.type
_entity_poly.pdbx_seq_one_letter_code
_entity_poly.pdbx_strand_id
1 'polypeptide(L)'
;METQNTLVSMPSHPSNQLSSEPEKYLQEKLTGSIWIQNKKYPYLFEPNGTCEILNHSRSGHYTISTDGCSVLLNWTNPAFTEELFVLADGSFFLGGSVLVPSNKPRNHYFPCYPIAQPDLNNYQFEIDTGKMPNYGNIILDGRQVRLIKSGYGGNLLSDELREFDSEEAAEEYYHSTIRGEDPYYAPGHINEPIYLELSDDKSHKFYEVTVNGLTVTFGYGRIGTTGQTEKSTYGSPRKAQAAAQKKINEKLKKGYVLFPKGKPSRSKSTEVPLPAQMVKESSNDDSPNSDLDITQFVRPAWKPIVTEGDGDRLASKFSGRPWLAIDETWPGCPCCAEPLQLFVQLNLSQLPEPVREEFGTGLLQMFHCMSDKCGFEVEEGTIYYGRVPFLIKNIKIRLVQPVGMGSTPPLPQIGGEDYGTYLPAKTITEWLEIEDYPDPDELVALVSGWERLGENDLWDAVVERLGLDDLDDYDQLYPTDESDKLGGYPRWVQGLECPGCPVCQAPMRQVFQLASEQNLNYAFGDLGIAHILQCKTHKDQFAFVWACG
;
A
#
# COMPACT_ATOMS: atom_id res chain seq x y z
N MET A 1 -15.16 67.93 35.90
CA MET A 1 -14.06 68.92 35.83
C MET A 1 -12.74 68.17 35.79
N GLU A 2 -11.72 68.75 35.19
CA GLU A 2 -10.50 68.07 34.73
C GLU A 2 -9.65 67.48 35.86
N THR A 3 -8.99 66.35 35.57
CA THR A 3 -7.66 66.03 36.11
C THR A 3 -6.84 65.23 35.08
N GLN A 4 -5.94 65.96 34.41
CA GLN A 4 -4.59 65.62 33.93
C GLN A 4 -4.23 64.17 33.50
N ASN A 5 -3.65 64.10 32.29
CA ASN A 5 -2.82 62.99 31.79
C ASN A 5 -1.64 62.66 32.71
N THR A 6 -1.27 61.38 32.79
CA THR A 6 0.12 60.97 32.98
C THR A 6 0.46 59.85 32.00
N LEU A 7 1.40 60.12 31.08
CA LEU A 7 1.95 59.13 30.15
C LEU A 7 2.97 58.25 30.87
N VAL A 8 2.88 56.93 30.71
CA VAL A 8 3.99 56.01 30.92
C VAL A 8 4.13 55.17 29.65
N SER A 9 5.28 55.30 29.00
CA SER A 9 5.63 54.61 27.75
C SER A 9 5.94 53.13 28.01
N MET A 10 5.36 52.24 27.20
CA MET A 10 5.87 50.87 27.02
C MET A 10 6.73 50.77 25.75
N PRO A 11 7.65 49.77 25.67
CA PRO A 11 8.65 49.72 24.61
C PRO A 11 8.04 49.42 23.23
N SER A 12 8.73 49.91 22.19
CA SER A 12 8.47 49.51 20.81
C SER A 12 8.73 48.00 20.62
N HIS A 13 7.67 47.20 20.58
CA HIS A 13 7.74 45.94 19.84
C HIS A 13 7.82 46.27 18.35
N PRO A 14 8.76 45.69 17.59
CA PRO A 14 8.76 45.84 16.15
C PRO A 14 7.49 45.20 15.59
N SER A 15 6.62 46.03 15.03
CA SER A 15 5.54 45.55 14.19
C SER A 15 6.16 44.88 12.96
N ASN A 16 6.12 43.55 12.90
CA ASN A 16 6.31 42.83 11.65
C ASN A 16 5.16 43.23 10.72
N GLN A 17 5.40 44.28 9.91
CA GLN A 17 4.58 44.58 8.76
C GLN A 17 4.83 43.48 7.74
N LEU A 18 3.93 42.49 7.68
CA LEU A 18 3.94 41.51 6.61
C LEU A 18 3.88 42.25 5.27
N SER A 19 4.75 41.85 4.34
CA SER A 19 4.83 42.47 3.02
C SER A 19 3.62 42.12 2.14
N SER A 20 3.34 42.98 1.16
CA SER A 20 2.20 42.85 0.25
C SER A 20 2.46 41.95 -0.98
N GLU A 21 3.52 41.14 -0.95
CA GLU A 21 3.97 40.31 -2.09
C GLU A 21 4.01 38.82 -1.65
N PRO A 22 3.23 37.92 -2.29
CA PRO A 22 3.12 36.51 -1.88
C PRO A 22 4.46 35.77 -1.82
N GLU A 23 5.33 35.98 -2.82
CA GLU A 23 6.68 35.40 -2.88
C GLU A 23 7.49 35.72 -1.62
N LYS A 24 7.45 36.99 -1.19
CA LYS A 24 8.20 37.48 -0.03
C LYS A 24 7.62 36.97 1.29
N TYR A 25 6.30 36.83 1.39
CA TYR A 25 5.67 36.18 2.55
C TYR A 25 6.12 34.71 2.69
N LEU A 26 6.18 33.96 1.58
CA LEU A 26 6.67 32.58 1.60
C LEU A 26 8.16 32.49 1.90
N GLN A 27 8.96 33.43 1.38
CA GLN A 27 10.38 33.53 1.70
C GLN A 27 10.59 33.74 3.20
N GLU A 28 9.84 34.66 3.81
CA GLU A 28 9.83 34.92 5.27
C GLU A 28 9.35 33.70 6.09
N LYS A 29 8.48 32.86 5.53
CA LYS A 29 7.91 31.67 6.19
C LYS A 29 8.77 30.41 6.11
N LEU A 30 9.49 30.22 5.00
CA LEU A 30 10.40 29.08 4.80
C LEU A 30 11.79 29.33 5.37
N THR A 31 12.33 30.54 5.18
CA THR A 31 13.72 30.86 5.54
C THR A 31 14.03 30.66 7.02
N GLY A 32 15.05 29.84 7.31
CA GLY A 32 15.54 29.58 8.67
C GLY A 32 14.63 28.64 9.49
N SER A 33 13.65 28.00 8.86
CA SER A 33 12.69 27.11 9.51
C SER A 33 12.89 25.65 9.11
N ILE A 34 12.48 24.74 10.01
CA ILE A 34 12.52 23.29 9.78
C ILE A 34 11.08 22.79 9.66
N TRP A 35 10.78 22.08 8.59
CA TRP A 35 9.46 21.52 8.30
C TRP A 35 9.52 19.99 8.28
N ILE A 36 8.54 19.32 8.88
CA ILE A 36 8.51 17.86 9.02
C ILE A 36 7.39 17.29 8.15
N GLN A 37 7.77 16.47 7.18
CA GLN A 37 6.85 15.63 6.40
C GLN A 37 6.69 14.27 7.10
N ASN A 38 5.45 13.79 7.26
CA ASN A 38 5.09 12.46 7.79
C ASN A 38 5.80 12.02 9.09
N LYS A 39 6.11 12.99 9.97
CA LYS A 39 6.88 12.80 11.21
C LYS A 39 8.30 12.24 11.01
N LYS A 40 8.78 12.10 9.75
CA LYS A 40 10.01 11.39 9.37
C LYS A 40 11.09 12.31 8.80
N TYR A 41 10.77 13.20 7.87
CA TYR A 41 11.77 13.95 7.09
C TYR A 41 11.83 15.43 7.49
N PRO A 42 12.94 15.90 8.12
CA PRO A 42 13.13 17.30 8.49
C PRO A 42 13.81 18.08 7.36
N TYR A 43 13.03 18.87 6.64
CA TYR A 43 13.50 19.80 5.61
C TYR A 43 13.91 21.13 6.25
N LEU A 44 15.14 21.57 6.03
CA LEU A 44 15.64 22.91 6.37
C LEU A 44 15.70 23.77 5.09
N PHE A 45 15.18 24.98 5.15
CA PHE A 45 15.29 25.99 4.10
C PHE A 45 16.12 27.18 4.59
N GLU A 46 17.17 27.55 3.87
CA GLU A 46 18.13 28.57 4.29
C GLU A 46 17.92 29.91 3.53
N PRO A 47 18.34 31.07 4.09
CA PRO A 47 18.14 32.39 3.48
C PRO A 47 18.85 32.60 2.13
N ASN A 48 19.84 31.76 1.83
CA ASN A 48 20.62 31.76 0.60
C ASN A 48 19.95 30.98 -0.56
N GLY A 49 18.74 30.47 -0.36
CA GLY A 49 18.02 29.66 -1.35
C GLY A 49 18.43 28.18 -1.39
N THR A 50 19.18 27.66 -0.41
CA THR A 50 19.45 26.20 -0.31
C THR A 50 18.41 25.49 0.54
N CYS A 51 18.10 24.24 0.20
CA CYS A 51 17.33 23.29 1.02
C CYS A 51 18.17 22.05 1.38
N GLU A 52 17.94 21.48 2.56
CA GLU A 52 18.71 20.33 3.10
C GLU A 52 17.75 19.41 3.86
N ILE A 53 17.93 18.09 3.76
CA ILE A 53 17.29 17.12 4.67
C ILE A 53 18.28 16.81 5.79
N LEU A 54 18.04 17.33 7.01
CA LEU A 54 19.05 17.42 8.10
C LEU A 54 19.66 16.10 8.59
N ASN A 55 19.11 14.97 8.18
CA ASN A 55 19.56 13.61 8.55
C ASN A 55 20.05 12.80 7.33
N HIS A 56 20.19 13.43 6.16
CA HIS A 56 20.49 12.74 4.90
C HIS A 56 21.58 13.51 4.13
N SER A 57 22.29 12.83 3.23
CA SER A 57 23.26 13.44 2.31
C SER A 57 22.63 14.28 1.17
N ARG A 58 21.36 14.66 1.30
CA ARG A 58 20.56 15.35 0.27
C ARG A 58 20.48 16.85 0.54
N SER A 59 21.01 17.63 -0.39
CA SER A 59 20.89 19.09 -0.43
C SER A 59 20.55 19.59 -1.84
N GLY A 60 19.95 20.76 -1.92
CA GLY A 60 19.41 21.34 -3.14
C GLY A 60 19.24 22.85 -3.06
N HIS A 61 18.58 23.41 -4.06
CA HIS A 61 18.16 24.80 -4.13
C HIS A 61 16.64 24.89 -4.28
N TYR A 62 16.01 25.85 -3.62
CA TYR A 62 14.57 26.11 -3.77
C TYR A 62 14.32 27.44 -4.51
N THR A 63 13.24 27.46 -5.31
CA THR A 63 12.78 28.65 -6.03
C THR A 63 11.29 28.81 -5.79
N ILE A 64 10.87 29.98 -5.33
CA ILE A 64 9.46 30.29 -5.05
C ILE A 64 8.79 30.76 -6.35
N SER A 65 7.58 30.29 -6.64
CA SER A 65 6.78 30.76 -7.77
C SER A 65 6.28 32.20 -7.53
N THR A 66 6.20 33.00 -8.60
CA THR A 66 5.80 34.42 -8.55
C THR A 66 4.33 34.62 -8.17
N ASP A 67 3.49 33.58 -8.25
CA ASP A 67 2.11 33.60 -7.76
C ASP A 67 1.98 33.32 -6.26
N GLY A 68 3.03 32.78 -5.63
CA GLY A 68 3.00 32.34 -4.24
C GLY A 68 2.18 31.06 -3.99
N CYS A 69 1.96 30.23 -5.02
CA CYS A 69 1.20 28.98 -4.90
C CYS A 69 2.09 27.72 -4.83
N SER A 70 3.34 27.79 -5.28
CA SER A 70 4.29 26.67 -5.19
C SER A 70 5.75 27.09 -5.00
N VAL A 71 6.58 26.12 -4.60
CA VAL A 71 8.02 26.24 -4.40
C VAL A 71 8.72 25.02 -4.99
N LEU A 72 9.58 25.24 -5.99
CA LEU A 72 10.29 24.20 -6.73
C LEU A 72 11.60 23.84 -6.01
N LEU A 73 11.80 22.56 -5.68
CA LEU A 73 12.98 22.05 -4.97
C LEU A 73 13.87 21.28 -5.94
N ASN A 74 15.08 21.79 -6.20
CA ASN A 74 16.04 21.22 -7.13
C ASN A 74 17.20 20.58 -6.35
N TRP A 75 17.16 19.27 -6.16
CA TRP A 75 18.18 18.51 -5.46
C TRP A 75 19.44 18.34 -6.29
N THR A 76 20.59 18.19 -5.62
CA THR A 76 21.91 18.08 -6.28
C THR A 76 22.54 16.69 -6.17
N ASN A 77 22.10 15.84 -5.22
CA ASN A 77 22.64 14.50 -5.04
C ASN A 77 21.63 13.54 -4.35
N PRO A 78 20.90 12.67 -5.09
CA PRO A 78 20.81 12.64 -6.55
C PRO A 78 20.15 13.93 -7.09
N ALA A 79 20.37 14.23 -8.36
CA ALA A 79 19.79 15.42 -9.00
C ALA A 79 18.39 15.12 -9.53
N PHE A 80 17.37 15.72 -8.92
CA PHE A 80 15.97 15.66 -9.34
C PHE A 80 15.22 16.91 -8.86
N THR A 81 14.02 17.13 -9.39
CA THR A 81 13.16 18.26 -9.03
C THR A 81 11.83 17.76 -8.47
N GLU A 82 11.37 18.36 -7.37
CA GLU A 82 10.04 18.13 -6.78
C GLU A 82 9.35 19.47 -6.45
N GLU A 83 8.03 19.49 -6.33
CA GLU A 83 7.25 20.72 -6.11
C GLU A 83 6.52 20.69 -4.77
N LEU A 84 6.73 21.74 -3.98
CA LEU A 84 6.07 21.99 -2.70
C LEU A 84 4.90 22.97 -2.93
N PHE A 85 3.68 22.53 -2.69
CA PHE A 85 2.47 23.34 -2.87
C PHE A 85 2.12 24.14 -1.61
N VAL A 86 1.50 25.30 -1.82
CA VAL A 86 0.95 26.16 -0.77
C VAL A 86 -0.58 26.06 -0.82
N LEU A 87 -1.17 25.51 0.24
CA LEU A 87 -2.61 25.35 0.38
C LEU A 87 -3.29 26.68 0.75
N ALA A 88 -4.61 26.75 0.58
CA ALA A 88 -5.40 27.98 0.80
C ALA A 88 -5.39 28.50 2.26
N ASP A 89 -5.10 27.64 3.25
CA ASP A 89 -4.86 28.00 4.65
C ASP A 89 -3.41 28.45 4.92
N GLY A 90 -2.57 28.45 3.88
CA GLY A 90 -1.14 28.70 3.93
C GLY A 90 -0.29 27.51 4.36
N SER A 91 -0.86 26.32 4.55
CA SER A 91 -0.09 25.11 4.88
C SER A 91 0.73 24.63 3.67
N PHE A 92 1.84 23.95 3.95
CA PHE A 92 2.75 23.44 2.94
C PHE A 92 2.45 21.96 2.66
N PHE A 93 2.42 21.53 1.39
CA PHE A 93 2.09 20.17 0.99
C PHE A 93 3.12 19.59 0.00
N LEU A 94 3.74 18.46 0.35
CA LEU A 94 4.75 17.76 -0.45
C LEU A 94 4.48 16.27 -0.42
N GLY A 95 4.59 15.58 -1.56
CA GLY A 95 4.56 14.10 -1.62
C GLY A 95 3.38 13.47 -0.87
N GLY A 96 2.15 13.95 -1.12
CA GLY A 96 0.95 13.41 -0.50
C GLY A 96 0.69 13.83 0.96
N SER A 97 1.43 14.80 1.52
CA SER A 97 1.31 15.11 2.96
C SER A 97 1.57 16.57 3.32
N VAL A 98 0.83 17.07 4.32
CA VAL A 98 1.02 18.41 4.89
C VAL A 98 2.26 18.43 5.80
N LEU A 99 3.12 19.43 5.63
CA LEU A 99 4.31 19.62 6.44
C LEU A 99 3.97 20.39 7.72
N VAL A 100 4.50 19.93 8.85
CA VAL A 100 4.30 20.56 10.16
C VAL A 100 5.57 21.32 10.57
N PRO A 101 5.47 22.58 11.06
CA PRO A 101 6.65 23.34 11.48
C PRO A 101 7.26 22.74 12.76
N SER A 102 8.59 22.61 12.77
CA SER A 102 9.36 22.08 13.89
C SER A 102 9.91 23.21 14.76
N ASN A 103 9.57 23.19 16.05
CA ASN A 103 10.16 24.08 17.06
C ASN A 103 11.54 23.59 17.58
N LYS A 104 12.12 22.52 17.01
CA LYS A 104 13.44 22.01 17.40
C LYS A 104 14.56 22.81 16.70
N PRO A 105 15.64 23.19 17.38
CA PRO A 105 16.80 23.84 16.74
C PRO A 105 17.65 22.84 15.95
N ARG A 106 18.38 23.31 14.94
CA ARG A 106 19.20 22.53 13.98
C ARG A 106 20.07 21.43 14.61
N ASN A 107 20.59 21.65 15.82
CA ASN A 107 21.50 20.72 16.50
C ASN A 107 20.78 19.57 17.25
N HIS A 108 19.46 19.42 17.15
CA HIS A 108 18.76 18.27 17.71
C HIS A 108 18.80 17.07 16.76
N TYR A 109 19.14 15.90 17.31
CA TYR A 109 19.01 14.63 16.60
C TYR A 109 17.53 14.35 16.31
N PHE A 110 17.17 14.28 15.03
CA PHE A 110 15.95 13.62 14.58
C PHE A 110 16.27 12.13 14.39
N PRO A 111 15.32 11.19 14.58
CA PRO A 111 15.59 9.79 14.27
C PRO A 111 15.85 9.64 12.76
N CYS A 112 16.92 8.93 12.38
CA CYS A 112 17.15 8.59 10.98
C CYS A 112 16.16 7.48 10.59
N TYR A 113 15.11 7.84 9.87
CA TYR A 113 14.35 6.88 9.07
C TYR A 113 15.00 6.82 7.70
N PRO A 114 15.42 5.64 7.20
CA PRO A 114 15.80 5.54 5.80
C PRO A 114 14.60 5.95 4.94
N ILE A 115 14.89 6.46 3.74
CA ILE A 115 13.90 6.48 2.66
C ILE A 115 13.37 5.04 2.55
N ALA A 116 12.07 4.86 2.28
CA ALA A 116 11.54 3.54 1.99
C ALA A 116 12.38 2.95 0.85
N GLN A 117 13.20 1.95 1.16
CA GLN A 117 13.67 1.05 0.14
C GLN A 117 12.42 0.31 -0.35
N PRO A 118 12.28 0.05 -1.67
CA PRO A 118 11.23 -0.85 -2.14
C PRO A 118 11.34 -2.15 -1.35
N ASP A 119 10.21 -2.73 -0.95
CA ASP A 119 10.23 -3.88 -0.05
C ASP A 119 10.88 -5.09 -0.74
N LEU A 120 12.14 -5.35 -0.36
CA LEU A 120 12.99 -6.38 -0.95
C LEU A 120 12.52 -7.82 -0.61
N ASN A 121 11.37 -7.97 0.04
CA ASN A 121 10.77 -9.28 0.30
C ASN A 121 9.82 -9.76 -0.81
N ASN A 122 9.24 -8.87 -1.64
CA ASN A 122 8.35 -9.25 -2.74
C ASN A 122 9.01 -9.09 -4.11
N TYR A 123 9.77 -10.11 -4.53
CA TYR A 123 10.19 -10.26 -5.92
C TYR A 123 9.13 -11.03 -6.73
N GLN A 124 8.30 -10.31 -7.48
CA GLN A 124 8.03 -10.71 -8.86
C GLN A 124 9.03 -10.00 -9.77
N PHE A 125 9.46 -10.67 -10.84
CA PHE A 125 10.44 -10.13 -11.77
C PHE A 125 9.77 -9.14 -12.72
N GLU A 126 10.07 -7.86 -12.58
CA GLU A 126 9.78 -6.87 -13.63
C GLU A 126 11.09 -6.43 -14.29
N ILE A 127 11.22 -6.71 -15.59
CA ILE A 127 12.34 -6.27 -16.40
C ILE A 127 12.02 -4.87 -16.89
N ASP A 128 12.49 -3.86 -16.14
CA ASP A 128 12.43 -2.45 -16.55
C ASP A 128 13.15 -2.27 -17.91
N THR A 129 12.36 -2.12 -18.98
CA THR A 129 12.85 -1.83 -20.34
C THR A 129 13.04 -0.33 -20.62
N GLY A 130 12.92 0.49 -19.57
CA GLY A 130 13.74 1.68 -19.40
C GLY A 130 12.99 3.01 -19.51
N LYS A 131 13.10 3.80 -18.44
CA LYS A 131 14.00 4.99 -18.46
C LYS A 131 14.13 5.67 -17.08
N MET A 132 15.24 5.43 -16.38
CA MET A 132 16.17 6.51 -15.98
C MET A 132 17.58 5.94 -15.65
N PRO A 133 18.64 6.77 -15.55
CA PRO A 133 19.89 6.43 -16.26
C PRO A 133 21.00 5.74 -15.46
N ASN A 134 21.57 4.70 -16.06
CA ASN A 134 23.01 4.37 -16.10
C ASN A 134 23.82 4.56 -14.80
N TYR A 135 23.74 3.56 -13.92
CA TYR A 135 24.93 3.08 -13.21
C TYR A 135 25.29 1.68 -13.73
N GLY A 136 26.56 1.27 -13.54
CA GLY A 136 27.12 0.04 -14.12
C GLY A 136 26.57 -1.23 -13.47
N ASN A 137 25.33 -1.56 -13.83
CA ASN A 137 24.56 -2.62 -13.20
C ASN A 137 24.67 -3.93 -13.99
N ILE A 138 24.58 -5.03 -13.25
CA ILE A 138 24.34 -6.34 -13.84
C ILE A 138 22.83 -6.51 -13.89
N ILE A 139 22.29 -7.02 -15.00
CA ILE A 139 20.85 -7.26 -15.18
C ILE A 139 20.65 -8.75 -15.37
N LEU A 140 19.73 -9.34 -14.61
CA LEU A 140 19.26 -10.72 -14.76
C LEU A 140 17.87 -10.68 -15.41
N ASP A 141 17.72 -11.37 -16.53
CA ASP A 141 16.49 -11.54 -17.30
C ASP A 141 16.32 -13.04 -17.57
N GLY A 142 15.61 -13.72 -16.66
CA GLY A 142 15.46 -15.17 -16.64
C GLY A 142 16.81 -15.91 -16.69
N ARG A 143 17.14 -16.49 -17.85
CA ARG A 143 18.39 -17.23 -18.08
C ARG A 143 19.55 -16.38 -18.60
N GLN A 144 19.34 -15.08 -18.80
CA GLN A 144 20.32 -14.18 -19.39
C GLN A 144 20.83 -13.17 -18.36
N VAL A 145 22.16 -13.03 -18.27
CA VAL A 145 22.84 -12.06 -17.41
C VAL A 145 23.62 -11.09 -18.30
N ARG A 146 23.31 -9.80 -18.23
CA ARG A 146 24.01 -8.73 -18.94
C ARG A 146 24.98 -8.01 -18.01
N LEU A 147 26.23 -7.86 -18.42
CA LEU A 147 27.29 -7.26 -17.60
C LEU A 147 27.66 -5.84 -18.06
N ILE A 148 27.06 -4.80 -17.47
CA ILE A 148 27.38 -3.40 -17.83
C ILE A 148 28.64 -2.97 -17.08
N LYS A 149 29.79 -3.03 -17.76
CA LYS A 149 31.11 -2.89 -17.15
C LYS A 149 31.58 -1.43 -17.03
N SER A 150 31.37 -0.81 -15.87
CA SER A 150 31.94 0.51 -15.58
C SER A 150 33.45 0.43 -15.29
N GLY A 151 34.26 1.09 -16.13
CA GLY A 151 35.68 1.32 -15.87
C GLY A 151 35.86 2.52 -14.93
N TYR A 152 36.84 2.45 -14.02
CA TYR A 152 37.22 3.60 -13.19
C TYR A 152 37.53 4.83 -14.06
N GLY A 153 36.68 5.86 -13.98
CA GLY A 153 36.90 7.16 -14.61
C GLY A 153 36.31 7.38 -16.00
N GLY A 154 35.47 6.48 -16.55
CA GLY A 154 34.78 6.77 -17.81
C GLY A 154 33.76 5.72 -18.27
N ASN A 155 32.64 6.18 -18.81
CA ASN A 155 31.58 5.34 -19.34
C ASN A 155 31.98 4.73 -20.70
N LEU A 156 32.40 3.47 -20.68
CA LEU A 156 32.48 2.60 -21.85
C LEU A 156 31.43 1.50 -21.67
N LEU A 157 30.34 1.57 -22.42
CA LEU A 157 29.32 0.52 -22.46
C LEU A 157 29.86 -0.68 -23.24
N SER A 158 29.75 -1.88 -22.67
CA SER A 158 29.91 -3.15 -23.36
C SER A 158 28.70 -4.02 -23.09
N ASP A 159 27.89 -4.29 -24.10
CA ASP A 159 26.67 -5.11 -24.01
C ASP A 159 27.00 -6.62 -24.00
N GLU A 160 27.88 -7.05 -23.10
CA GLU A 160 28.20 -8.48 -22.93
C GLU A 160 27.01 -9.19 -22.25
N LEU A 161 26.21 -9.86 -23.08
CA LEU A 161 25.12 -10.74 -22.69
C LEU A 161 25.64 -12.18 -22.53
N ARG A 162 25.27 -12.85 -21.43
CA ARG A 162 25.63 -14.23 -21.15
C ARG A 162 24.41 -15.05 -20.79
N GLU A 163 24.17 -16.14 -21.53
CA GLU A 163 23.03 -17.04 -21.35
C GLU A 163 23.45 -18.31 -20.61
N PHE A 164 22.53 -18.86 -19.81
CA PHE A 164 22.74 -20.01 -18.92
C PHE A 164 21.72 -21.13 -19.17
N ASP A 165 22.13 -22.37 -18.89
CA ASP A 165 21.29 -23.56 -19.13
C ASP A 165 20.10 -23.66 -18.15
N SER A 166 20.16 -22.97 -17.01
CA SER A 166 19.07 -22.85 -16.04
C SER A 166 19.05 -21.47 -15.38
N GLU A 167 17.92 -21.13 -14.75
CA GLU A 167 17.68 -19.87 -14.06
C GLU A 167 18.50 -19.78 -12.76
N GLU A 168 18.63 -20.89 -12.03
CA GLU A 168 19.45 -20.96 -10.82
C GLU A 168 20.94 -20.73 -11.11
N ALA A 169 21.43 -21.14 -12.28
CA ALA A 169 22.79 -20.89 -12.74
C ALA A 169 23.00 -19.42 -13.15
N ALA A 170 21.96 -18.78 -13.70
CA ALA A 170 21.96 -17.35 -14.02
C ALA A 170 21.95 -16.51 -12.72
N GLU A 171 21.09 -16.83 -11.76
CA GLU A 171 21.06 -16.23 -10.41
C GLU A 171 22.39 -16.41 -9.66
N GLU A 172 22.97 -17.62 -9.67
CA GLU A 172 24.25 -17.88 -8.99
C GLU A 172 25.39 -17.06 -9.62
N TYR A 173 25.44 -16.94 -10.94
CA TYR A 173 26.40 -16.08 -11.62
C TYR A 173 26.16 -14.59 -11.32
N TYR A 174 24.89 -14.13 -11.38
CA TYR A 174 24.47 -12.78 -11.04
C TYR A 174 24.94 -12.39 -9.63
N HIS A 175 24.60 -13.19 -8.62
CA HIS A 175 25.02 -12.91 -7.25
C HIS A 175 26.54 -13.06 -7.02
N SER A 176 27.23 -13.92 -7.78
CA SER A 176 28.70 -14.06 -7.68
C SER A 176 29.48 -12.85 -8.19
N THR A 177 28.85 -11.98 -9.00
CA THR A 177 29.49 -10.85 -9.65
C THR A 177 29.26 -9.51 -8.95
N ILE A 178 28.30 -9.44 -8.01
CA ILE A 178 28.10 -8.33 -7.09
C ILE A 178 29.27 -8.28 -6.08
N ARG A 179 29.95 -7.12 -5.98
CA ARG A 179 31.00 -6.90 -4.96
C ARG A 179 30.38 -6.29 -3.71
N GLY A 180 30.79 -6.77 -2.52
CA GLY A 180 30.25 -6.33 -1.23
C GLY A 180 30.52 -4.88 -0.79
N GLU A 181 30.94 -4.01 -1.70
CA GLU A 181 31.06 -2.56 -1.50
C GLU A 181 30.03 -1.78 -2.34
N ASP A 182 29.12 -2.46 -3.04
CA ASP A 182 28.00 -1.83 -3.75
C ASP A 182 27.01 -1.21 -2.74
N PRO A 183 26.81 0.13 -2.71
CA PRO A 183 25.95 0.79 -1.74
C PRO A 183 24.45 0.51 -1.95
N TYR A 184 24.05 -0.04 -3.10
CA TYR A 184 22.66 -0.45 -3.36
C TYR A 184 22.40 -1.92 -2.97
N TYR A 185 23.46 -2.72 -2.80
CA TYR A 185 23.37 -4.15 -2.47
C TYR A 185 24.16 -4.57 -1.22
N ALA A 186 24.57 -3.60 -0.38
CA ALA A 186 24.99 -3.88 0.99
C ALA A 186 23.85 -4.62 1.71
N PRO A 187 24.01 -5.90 2.10
CA PRO A 187 22.90 -6.68 2.66
C PRO A 187 22.36 -5.96 3.91
N GLY A 188 21.07 -5.64 3.88
CA GLY A 188 20.42 -4.80 4.89
C GLY A 188 20.79 -5.22 6.31
N HIS A 189 21.05 -4.23 7.16
CA HIS A 189 21.67 -4.41 8.48
C HIS A 189 20.91 -5.36 9.42
N ILE A 190 21.17 -6.67 9.34
CA ILE A 190 20.96 -7.63 10.44
C ILE A 190 22.17 -7.59 11.40
N ASN A 191 22.65 -6.38 11.71
CA ASN A 191 23.76 -6.16 12.64
C ASN A 191 23.30 -6.21 14.10
N GLU A 192 21.99 -6.14 14.36
CA GLU A 192 21.44 -6.41 15.69
C GLU A 192 21.22 -7.92 15.86
N PRO A 193 21.89 -8.57 16.84
CA PRO A 193 21.73 -10.00 17.06
C PRO A 193 20.33 -10.31 17.61
N ILE A 194 19.61 -11.22 16.93
CA ILE A 194 18.32 -11.72 17.40
C ILE A 194 18.59 -12.61 18.61
N TYR A 195 18.15 -12.16 19.78
CA TYR A 195 18.43 -12.79 21.07
C TYR A 195 17.15 -13.38 21.68
N LEU A 196 17.22 -14.65 22.06
CA LEU A 196 16.14 -15.47 22.58
C LEU A 196 16.51 -16.02 23.96
N GLU A 197 15.57 -16.02 24.91
CA GLU A 197 15.75 -16.67 26.22
C GLU A 197 14.73 -17.78 26.46
N LEU A 198 15.15 -18.83 27.16
CA LEU A 198 14.30 -19.86 27.73
C LEU A 198 14.59 -19.93 29.23
N SER A 199 13.55 -19.70 30.04
CA SER A 199 13.60 -19.86 31.50
C SER A 199 12.50 -20.81 31.97
N ASP A 200 12.90 -22.05 32.27
CA ASP A 200 12.08 -23.08 32.94
C ASP A 200 12.71 -23.45 34.30
N ASP A 201 12.01 -24.26 35.12
CA ASP A 201 12.45 -24.66 36.47
C ASP A 201 13.84 -25.34 36.55
N LYS A 202 14.42 -25.73 35.40
CA LYS A 202 15.71 -26.45 35.28
C LYS A 202 16.66 -25.83 34.25
N SER A 203 16.20 -24.89 33.43
CA SER A 203 16.93 -24.31 32.31
C SER A 203 16.80 -22.80 32.27
N HIS A 204 17.90 -22.08 32.49
CA HIS A 204 18.03 -20.68 32.10
C HIS A 204 19.04 -20.63 30.95
N LYS A 205 18.54 -20.54 29.71
CA LYS A 205 19.34 -20.68 28.47
C LYS A 205 19.08 -19.51 27.53
N PHE A 206 20.11 -19.11 26.80
CA PHE A 206 19.98 -18.14 25.71
C PHE A 206 20.34 -18.77 24.37
N TYR A 207 19.78 -18.20 23.30
CA TYR A 207 20.12 -18.49 21.91
C TYR A 207 20.17 -17.15 21.15
N GLU A 208 21.22 -16.93 20.37
CA GLU A 208 21.51 -15.68 19.69
C GLU A 208 21.84 -15.97 18.23
N VAL A 209 21.30 -15.20 17.29
CA VAL A 209 21.54 -15.38 15.86
C VAL A 209 21.95 -14.05 15.22
N THR A 210 23.02 -14.08 14.43
CA THR A 210 23.51 -12.92 13.67
C THR A 210 23.83 -13.34 12.25
N VAL A 211 23.35 -12.58 11.26
CA VAL A 211 23.63 -12.84 9.84
C VAL A 211 24.55 -11.74 9.31
N ASN A 212 25.70 -12.13 8.76
CA ASN A 212 26.65 -11.21 8.15
C ASN A 212 26.99 -11.72 6.75
N GLY A 213 26.31 -11.16 5.75
CA GLY A 213 26.39 -11.59 4.34
C GLY A 213 26.10 -13.08 4.18
N LEU A 214 27.13 -13.84 3.79
CA LEU A 214 27.05 -15.29 3.58
C LEU A 214 27.12 -16.13 4.87
N THR A 215 27.46 -15.54 6.02
CA THR A 215 27.74 -16.28 7.26
C THR A 215 26.71 -16.01 8.34
N VAL A 216 26.10 -17.07 8.85
CA VAL A 216 25.28 -17.04 10.07
C VAL A 216 26.15 -17.44 11.26
N THR A 217 26.05 -16.67 12.34
CA THR A 217 26.67 -16.96 13.63
C THR A 217 25.58 -17.26 14.65
N PHE A 218 25.70 -18.40 15.34
CA PHE A 218 24.78 -18.84 16.39
C PHE A 218 25.50 -18.81 17.74
N GLY A 219 25.07 -17.96 18.66
CA GLY A 219 25.51 -17.97 20.06
C GLY A 219 24.52 -18.76 20.92
N TYR A 220 24.97 -19.59 21.87
CA TYR A 220 24.06 -20.26 22.78
C TYR A 220 24.71 -20.69 24.09
N GLY A 221 23.97 -20.63 25.20
CA GLY A 221 24.54 -20.92 26.51
C GLY A 221 23.53 -20.95 27.64
N ARG A 222 24.04 -20.95 28.88
CA ARG A 222 23.24 -20.63 30.05
C ARG A 222 23.26 -19.12 30.27
N ILE A 223 22.13 -18.54 30.65
CA ILE A 223 22.03 -17.10 30.92
C ILE A 223 23.03 -16.75 32.03
N GLY A 224 23.86 -15.71 31.80
CA GLY A 224 24.94 -15.30 32.70
C GLY A 224 26.29 -16.03 32.50
N THR A 225 26.46 -16.85 31.45
CA THR A 225 27.79 -17.35 31.03
C THR A 225 28.14 -16.87 29.62
N THR A 226 29.42 -17.01 29.23
CA THR A 226 29.90 -16.66 27.88
C THR A 226 29.28 -17.52 26.76
N GLY A 227 28.65 -18.65 27.10
CA GLY A 227 28.07 -19.58 26.13
C GLY A 227 29.09 -20.27 25.21
N GLN A 228 28.60 -20.72 24.07
CA GLN A 228 29.33 -21.27 22.93
C GLN A 228 28.91 -20.49 21.68
N THR A 229 29.73 -20.56 20.62
CA THR A 229 29.45 -19.92 19.34
C THR A 229 29.76 -20.88 18.21
N GLU A 230 28.80 -21.02 17.30
CA GLU A 230 28.89 -21.81 16.07
C GLU A 230 28.75 -20.87 14.87
N LYS A 231 29.37 -21.21 13.74
CA LYS A 231 29.28 -20.43 12.50
C LYS A 231 29.02 -21.35 11.32
N SER A 232 28.16 -20.91 10.42
CA SER A 232 27.84 -21.61 9.17
C SER A 232 27.86 -20.62 8.02
N THR A 233 28.58 -20.96 6.95
CA THR A 233 28.68 -20.14 5.74
C THR A 233 27.91 -20.82 4.61
N TYR A 234 27.15 -20.04 3.86
CA TYR A 234 26.23 -20.51 2.82
C TYR A 234 26.63 -19.96 1.46
N GLY A 235 26.20 -20.63 0.38
CA GLY A 235 26.52 -20.23 -1.00
C GLY A 235 25.87 -18.93 -1.47
N SER A 236 24.86 -18.41 -0.76
CA SER A 236 24.23 -17.12 -1.07
C SER A 236 23.65 -16.44 0.19
N PRO A 237 23.43 -15.11 0.19
CA PRO A 237 22.85 -14.41 1.34
C PRO A 237 21.44 -14.89 1.67
N ARG A 238 20.60 -15.15 0.65
CA ARG A 238 19.24 -15.69 0.81
C ARG A 238 19.25 -17.05 1.52
N LYS A 239 20.22 -17.93 1.20
CA LYS A 239 20.40 -19.22 1.88
C LYS A 239 20.87 -19.04 3.34
N ALA A 240 21.68 -18.02 3.63
CA ALA A 240 22.06 -17.68 5.01
C ALA A 240 20.86 -17.16 5.83
N GLN A 241 20.08 -16.23 5.28
CA GLN A 241 18.88 -15.69 5.93
C GLN A 241 17.83 -16.79 6.20
N ALA A 242 17.50 -17.60 5.19
CA ALA A 242 16.53 -18.71 5.35
C ALA A 242 16.98 -19.73 6.41
N ALA A 243 18.29 -20.03 6.48
CA ALA A 243 18.83 -20.92 7.50
C ALA A 243 18.80 -20.30 8.92
N ALA A 244 19.04 -18.99 9.03
CA ALA A 244 18.91 -18.25 10.28
C ALA A 244 17.46 -18.23 10.77
N GLN A 245 16.49 -17.86 9.91
CA GLN A 245 15.07 -17.80 10.26
C GLN A 245 14.54 -19.18 10.68
N LYS A 246 14.90 -20.24 9.95
CA LYS A 246 14.57 -21.62 10.32
C LYS A 246 15.07 -21.97 11.73
N LYS A 247 16.27 -21.54 12.10
CA LYS A 247 16.83 -21.80 13.45
C LYS A 247 16.19 -20.96 14.55
N ILE A 248 15.69 -19.77 14.23
CA ILE A 248 14.89 -18.95 15.15
C ILE A 248 13.54 -19.63 15.39
N ASN A 249 12.80 -19.99 14.34
CA ASN A 249 11.49 -20.63 14.44
C ASN A 249 11.59 -22.00 15.17
N GLU A 250 12.64 -22.79 14.90
CA GLU A 250 12.96 -24.03 15.63
C GLU A 250 13.20 -23.85 17.15
N LYS A 251 13.44 -22.63 17.62
CA LYS A 251 13.67 -22.28 19.04
C LYS A 251 12.41 -21.69 19.66
N LEU A 252 11.69 -20.83 18.94
CA LEU A 252 10.39 -20.31 19.35
C LEU A 252 9.40 -21.46 19.59
N LYS A 253 9.29 -22.42 18.66
CA LYS A 253 8.51 -23.67 18.84
C LYS A 253 9.01 -24.59 19.98
N LYS A 254 10.09 -24.23 20.69
CA LYS A 254 10.61 -24.91 21.90
C LYS A 254 10.49 -24.05 23.17
N GLY A 255 9.64 -23.03 23.15
CA GLY A 255 9.37 -22.14 24.30
C GLY A 255 10.43 -21.08 24.56
N TYR A 256 11.38 -20.85 23.64
CA TYR A 256 12.22 -19.65 23.72
C TYR A 256 11.38 -18.42 23.36
N VAL A 257 11.63 -17.30 24.03
CA VAL A 257 10.97 -16.01 23.78
C VAL A 257 11.98 -14.96 23.30
N LEU A 258 11.55 -14.08 22.40
CA LEU A 258 12.34 -12.93 21.92
C LEU A 258 12.60 -11.96 23.07
N PHE A 259 13.86 -11.58 23.27
CA PHE A 259 14.27 -10.65 24.32
C PHE A 259 15.10 -9.48 23.75
N PRO A 260 14.56 -8.24 23.75
CA PRO A 260 15.34 -7.06 23.41
C PRO A 260 16.47 -6.86 24.44
N LYS A 261 17.73 -6.86 24.00
CA LYS A 261 18.89 -6.60 24.87
C LYS A 261 18.81 -5.18 25.45
N GLY A 262 18.39 -5.03 26.72
CA GLY A 262 18.38 -3.70 27.35
C GLY A 262 17.90 -3.55 28.80
N LYS A 263 17.17 -4.49 29.42
CA LYS A 263 16.65 -4.31 30.80
C LYS A 263 16.68 -5.61 31.65
N PRO A 264 17.07 -5.56 32.94
CA PRO A 264 17.17 -6.75 33.80
C PRO A 264 16.04 -6.90 34.84
N SER A 265 15.55 -8.13 35.07
CA SER A 265 14.72 -8.55 36.23
C SER A 265 14.43 -10.06 36.15
N ARG A 266 14.25 -10.87 37.21
CA ARG A 266 14.74 -10.95 38.60
C ARG A 266 14.30 -12.34 39.12
N SER A 267 15.04 -12.97 40.04
CA SER A 267 14.89 -14.41 40.35
C SER A 267 14.13 -14.74 41.65
N LYS A 268 13.36 -15.86 41.65
CA LYS A 268 13.40 -17.03 42.58
C LYS A 268 12.06 -17.68 43.01
N SER A 269 12.08 -19.03 43.00
CA SER A 269 11.52 -20.02 43.99
C SER A 269 9.98 -20.25 44.06
N THR A 270 9.44 -21.48 44.26
CA THR A 270 10.03 -22.77 44.74
C THR A 270 9.17 -24.03 44.41
N GLU A 271 9.80 -25.15 43.97
CA GLU A 271 9.56 -26.61 44.25
C GLU A 271 8.15 -27.30 44.10
N VAL A 272 7.93 -28.63 43.84
CA VAL A 272 8.60 -29.81 43.16
C VAL A 272 7.75 -31.11 43.47
N PRO A 273 7.81 -32.32 42.81
CA PRO A 273 8.26 -32.78 41.47
C PRO A 273 7.34 -33.84 40.71
N LEU A 274 7.59 -34.03 39.39
CA LEU A 274 7.73 -35.26 38.53
C LEU A 274 7.32 -36.70 39.01
N PRO A 275 6.96 -37.66 38.09
CA PRO A 275 7.77 -38.00 36.90
C PRO A 275 7.11 -38.38 35.55
N ALA A 276 7.96 -38.24 34.52
CA ALA A 276 7.82 -38.52 33.10
C ALA A 276 7.48 -39.97 32.69
N GLN A 277 6.99 -40.11 31.44
CA GLN A 277 7.63 -40.98 30.44
C GLN A 277 7.33 -40.53 29.00
N MET A 278 8.34 -40.60 28.13
CA MET A 278 8.18 -40.46 26.67
C MET A 278 8.02 -41.86 26.06
N VAL A 279 7.14 -42.00 25.08
CA VAL A 279 7.16 -43.11 24.11
C VAL A 279 7.08 -42.51 22.71
N LYS A 280 7.78 -43.13 21.75
CA LYS A 280 7.87 -42.72 20.35
C LYS A 280 6.89 -43.49 19.47
N GLU A 281 6.60 -42.88 18.33
CA GLU A 281 6.21 -43.50 17.04
C GLU A 281 4.81 -44.15 16.96
N SER A 282 3.87 -43.42 16.33
CA SER A 282 3.36 -43.72 14.97
C SER A 282 1.85 -43.52 14.80
N SER A 283 1.46 -43.20 13.56
CA SER A 283 0.10 -43.05 13.00
C SER A 283 -0.75 -41.85 13.45
N ASN A 284 -1.20 -41.11 12.42
CA ASN A 284 -2.36 -40.22 12.29
C ASN A 284 -2.57 -39.07 13.29
N ASP A 285 -2.63 -37.87 12.74
CA ASP A 285 -3.01 -36.58 13.34
C ASP A 285 -3.61 -35.83 12.11
N ASP A 286 -4.92 -35.77 11.83
CA ASP A 286 -6.10 -35.53 12.68
C ASP A 286 -5.83 -34.47 13.74
N SER A 287 -5.49 -33.26 13.28
CA SER A 287 -5.27 -32.10 14.16
C SER A 287 -6.52 -31.85 15.02
N PRO A 288 -6.42 -31.81 16.36
CA PRO A 288 -7.59 -31.69 17.22
C PRO A 288 -7.82 -30.23 17.65
N ASN A 289 -8.04 -29.30 16.70
CA ASN A 289 -8.57 -27.97 17.07
C ASN A 289 -9.28 -27.14 15.98
N SER A 290 -9.46 -27.61 14.73
CA SER A 290 -10.33 -26.88 13.79
C SER A 290 -11.82 -27.16 14.06
N ASP A 291 -12.48 -26.20 14.72
CA ASP A 291 -13.96 -26.19 14.88
C ASP A 291 -14.66 -25.34 13.82
N LEU A 292 -13.89 -24.64 12.98
CA LEU A 292 -14.35 -23.77 11.91
C LEU A 292 -14.00 -24.36 10.54
N ASP A 293 -14.94 -24.28 9.60
CA ASP A 293 -14.78 -24.76 8.23
C ASP A 293 -14.95 -23.56 7.27
N ILE A 294 -13.88 -23.22 6.55
CA ILE A 294 -13.83 -22.07 5.65
C ILE A 294 -14.88 -22.15 4.53
N THR A 295 -15.30 -23.35 4.13
CA THR A 295 -16.30 -23.54 3.06
C THR A 295 -17.67 -22.96 3.40
N GLN A 296 -17.94 -22.70 4.69
CA GLN A 296 -19.14 -22.01 5.16
C GLN A 296 -19.16 -20.51 4.78
N PHE A 297 -18.01 -19.93 4.48
CA PHE A 297 -17.86 -18.50 4.18
C PHE A 297 -17.55 -18.22 2.70
N VAL A 298 -17.15 -19.21 1.91
CA VAL A 298 -16.86 -19.04 0.48
C VAL A 298 -18.05 -18.42 -0.26
N ARG A 299 -17.78 -17.40 -1.07
CA ARG A 299 -18.75 -16.83 -2.02
C ARG A 299 -18.28 -17.12 -3.45
N PRO A 300 -19.18 -17.41 -4.40
CA PRO A 300 -18.83 -17.33 -5.80
C PRO A 300 -18.58 -15.87 -6.20
N ALA A 301 -17.53 -15.66 -6.99
CA ALA A 301 -17.28 -14.42 -7.72
C ALA A 301 -17.04 -14.74 -9.20
N TRP A 302 -17.11 -13.74 -10.07
CA TRP A 302 -16.91 -13.96 -11.51
C TRP A 302 -15.96 -12.95 -12.12
N LYS A 303 -14.85 -13.46 -12.66
CA LYS A 303 -13.87 -12.68 -13.42
C LYS A 303 -14.41 -12.47 -14.85
N PRO A 304 -14.37 -11.25 -15.41
CA PRO A 304 -14.86 -10.99 -16.75
C PRO A 304 -13.89 -11.49 -17.81
N ILE A 305 -14.41 -12.21 -18.80
CA ILE A 305 -13.70 -12.53 -20.04
C ILE A 305 -14.12 -11.48 -21.07
N VAL A 306 -13.14 -10.79 -21.66
CA VAL A 306 -13.39 -9.61 -22.50
C VAL A 306 -12.89 -9.74 -23.93
N THR A 307 -13.50 -8.94 -24.81
CA THR A 307 -13.02 -8.67 -26.18
C THR A 307 -12.94 -7.17 -26.43
N GLU A 308 -11.88 -6.71 -27.10
CA GLU A 308 -11.72 -5.32 -27.51
C GLU A 308 -12.90 -4.80 -28.34
N GLY A 309 -13.32 -3.56 -28.06
CA GLY A 309 -14.39 -2.85 -28.74
C GLY A 309 -15.67 -2.65 -27.92
N ASP A 310 -16.50 -1.73 -28.42
CA ASP A 310 -17.76 -1.27 -27.79
C ASP A 310 -18.86 -2.34 -27.70
N GLY A 311 -18.81 -3.40 -28.52
CA GLY A 311 -19.81 -4.47 -28.54
C GLY A 311 -21.24 -3.99 -28.81
N ASP A 312 -22.23 -4.68 -28.24
CA ASP A 312 -23.62 -4.21 -28.27
C ASP A 312 -23.84 -3.05 -27.29
N ARG A 313 -24.83 -2.18 -27.58
CA ARG A 313 -25.19 -1.05 -26.71
C ARG A 313 -25.60 -1.50 -25.30
N LEU A 314 -26.29 -2.64 -25.19
CA LEU A 314 -26.75 -3.20 -23.93
C LEU A 314 -25.75 -4.21 -23.33
N ALA A 315 -24.57 -4.41 -23.92
CA ALA A 315 -23.59 -5.34 -23.38
C ALA A 315 -22.99 -4.84 -22.04
N SER A 316 -22.61 -5.78 -21.19
CA SER A 316 -21.67 -5.50 -20.09
C SER A 316 -20.30 -5.14 -20.69
N LYS A 317 -19.64 -4.09 -20.21
CA LYS A 317 -18.37 -3.59 -20.76
C LYS A 317 -17.60 -2.70 -19.79
N PHE A 318 -16.31 -2.62 -20.02
CA PHE A 318 -15.42 -1.59 -19.53
C PHE A 318 -15.29 -0.46 -20.56
N SER A 319 -15.34 0.78 -20.09
CA SER A 319 -15.22 1.99 -20.91
C SER A 319 -16.19 2.02 -22.11
N GLY A 320 -15.88 2.85 -23.11
CA GLY A 320 -16.61 2.97 -24.35
C GLY A 320 -17.91 3.75 -24.24
N ARG A 321 -18.84 3.48 -25.17
CA ARG A 321 -20.12 4.17 -25.28
C ARG A 321 -21.17 3.51 -24.37
N PRO A 322 -21.69 4.24 -23.37
CA PRO A 322 -22.82 3.77 -22.57
C PRO A 322 -24.09 3.72 -23.42
N TRP A 323 -25.06 2.92 -23.00
CA TRP A 323 -26.45 3.17 -23.38
C TRP A 323 -26.93 4.47 -22.71
N LEU A 324 -27.44 5.42 -23.49
CA LEU A 324 -28.20 6.58 -23.03
C LEU A 324 -29.58 6.55 -23.71
N ALA A 325 -30.59 7.19 -23.12
CA ALA A 325 -31.85 7.42 -23.82
C ALA A 325 -31.67 8.38 -25.03
N ILE A 326 -32.68 8.47 -25.90
CA ILE A 326 -32.58 9.26 -27.15
C ILE A 326 -32.34 10.74 -26.88
N ASP A 327 -33.05 11.31 -25.90
CA ASP A 327 -32.98 12.72 -25.52
C ASP A 327 -32.09 12.97 -24.28
N GLU A 328 -31.29 11.97 -23.87
CA GLU A 328 -30.43 12.07 -22.70
C GLU A 328 -29.05 12.65 -23.07
N THR A 329 -28.67 13.73 -22.39
CA THR A 329 -27.33 14.31 -22.48
C THR A 329 -26.30 13.45 -21.76
N TRP A 330 -25.07 13.41 -22.27
CA TRP A 330 -23.96 12.73 -21.61
C TRP A 330 -23.80 13.18 -20.14
N PRO A 331 -23.59 12.27 -19.17
CA PRO A 331 -23.48 12.64 -17.76
C PRO A 331 -22.32 13.60 -17.47
N GLY A 332 -22.62 14.77 -16.90
CA GLY A 332 -21.61 15.70 -16.38
C GLY A 332 -21.21 15.39 -14.92
N CYS A 333 -19.99 15.76 -14.56
CA CYS A 333 -19.40 15.57 -13.24
C CYS A 333 -20.09 16.48 -12.20
N PRO A 334 -20.44 15.97 -11.01
CA PRO A 334 -21.05 16.80 -9.96
C PRO A 334 -20.11 17.89 -9.43
N CYS A 335 -18.79 17.73 -9.57
CA CYS A 335 -17.79 18.68 -9.06
C CYS A 335 -17.44 19.76 -10.10
N CYS A 336 -17.04 19.37 -11.32
CA CYS A 336 -16.53 20.31 -12.34
C CYS A 336 -17.45 20.49 -13.56
N ALA A 337 -18.61 19.82 -13.61
CA ALA A 337 -19.56 19.78 -14.73
C ALA A 337 -19.02 19.22 -16.07
N GLU A 338 -17.73 18.87 -16.19
CA GLU A 338 -17.19 18.22 -17.39
C GLU A 338 -17.77 16.82 -17.59
N PRO A 339 -17.81 16.30 -18.84
CA PRO A 339 -18.28 14.96 -19.12
C PRO A 339 -17.60 13.89 -18.22
N LEU A 340 -18.36 12.96 -17.68
CA LEU A 340 -17.81 11.82 -16.95
C LEU A 340 -17.45 10.68 -17.91
N GLN A 341 -16.32 10.04 -17.70
CA GLN A 341 -15.91 8.86 -18.45
C GLN A 341 -16.71 7.64 -17.97
N LEU A 342 -17.24 6.81 -18.88
CA LEU A 342 -17.78 5.51 -18.48
C LEU A 342 -16.62 4.63 -18.01
N PHE A 343 -16.73 4.03 -16.83
CA PHE A 343 -15.78 3.02 -16.36
C PHE A 343 -16.35 1.63 -16.57
N VAL A 344 -17.59 1.40 -16.11
CA VAL A 344 -18.28 0.10 -16.22
C VAL A 344 -19.75 0.31 -16.58
N GLN A 345 -20.25 -0.50 -17.51
CA GLN A 345 -21.67 -0.81 -17.66
C GLN A 345 -21.87 -2.32 -17.44
N LEU A 346 -22.87 -2.71 -16.65
CA LEU A 346 -23.29 -4.10 -16.46
C LEU A 346 -24.74 -4.27 -16.88
N ASN A 347 -25.00 -5.26 -17.72
CA ASN A 347 -26.36 -5.71 -18.01
C ASN A 347 -26.80 -6.71 -16.96
N LEU A 348 -27.64 -6.26 -16.02
CA LEU A 348 -28.04 -7.05 -14.87
C LEU A 348 -28.78 -8.34 -15.30
N SER A 349 -29.57 -8.29 -16.38
CA SER A 349 -30.28 -9.46 -16.92
C SER A 349 -29.37 -10.54 -17.53
N GLN A 350 -28.10 -10.21 -17.81
CA GLN A 350 -27.12 -11.10 -18.44
C GLN A 350 -26.01 -11.55 -17.48
N LEU A 351 -26.09 -11.16 -16.20
CA LEU A 351 -25.16 -11.63 -15.18
C LEU A 351 -25.34 -13.14 -14.89
N PRO A 352 -24.30 -13.82 -14.37
CA PRO A 352 -24.41 -15.19 -13.87
C PRO A 352 -25.38 -15.30 -12.70
N GLU A 353 -25.87 -16.51 -12.46
CA GLU A 353 -26.60 -16.85 -11.23
C GLU A 353 -25.60 -17.15 -10.11
N PRO A 354 -25.91 -16.85 -8.83
CA PRO A 354 -27.15 -16.24 -8.32
C PRO A 354 -27.22 -14.70 -8.42
N VAL A 355 -26.13 -14.00 -8.79
CA VAL A 355 -26.04 -12.53 -8.68
C VAL A 355 -26.94 -11.74 -9.63
N ARG A 356 -27.49 -12.38 -10.68
CA ARG A 356 -28.46 -11.79 -11.62
C ARG A 356 -29.61 -11.07 -10.93
N GLU A 357 -30.22 -11.70 -9.93
CA GLU A 357 -31.37 -11.16 -9.21
C GLU A 357 -30.95 -10.30 -7.99
N GLU A 358 -29.65 -10.22 -7.68
CA GLU A 358 -29.17 -9.52 -6.47
C GLU A 358 -29.10 -8.00 -6.62
N PHE A 359 -28.79 -7.44 -7.79
CA PHE A 359 -28.45 -6.01 -7.92
C PHE A 359 -29.57 -5.12 -8.48
N GLY A 360 -30.73 -5.70 -8.79
CA GLY A 360 -31.86 -5.02 -9.44
C GLY A 360 -31.98 -5.42 -10.91
N THR A 361 -32.56 -4.55 -11.74
CA THR A 361 -32.82 -4.83 -13.17
C THR A 361 -32.37 -3.69 -14.07
N GLY A 362 -32.23 -3.97 -15.36
CA GLY A 362 -31.77 -3.00 -16.37
C GLY A 362 -30.26 -3.00 -16.51
N LEU A 363 -29.69 -1.80 -16.71
CA LEU A 363 -28.24 -1.58 -16.78
C LEU A 363 -27.78 -0.85 -15.51
N LEU A 364 -26.74 -1.37 -14.87
CA LEU A 364 -25.94 -0.59 -13.92
C LEU A 364 -24.85 0.13 -14.70
N GLN A 365 -24.64 1.41 -14.43
CA GLN A 365 -23.58 2.21 -15.03
C GLN A 365 -22.82 2.98 -13.96
N MET A 366 -21.50 2.93 -14.01
CA MET A 366 -20.60 3.72 -13.18
C MET A 366 -19.71 4.58 -14.09
N PHE A 367 -19.74 5.88 -13.82
CA PHE A 367 -18.95 6.90 -14.51
C PHE A 367 -18.00 7.60 -13.53
N HIS A 368 -16.83 8.02 -13.99
CA HIS A 368 -15.78 8.68 -13.20
C HIS A 368 -15.29 9.95 -13.90
N CYS A 369 -14.88 10.97 -13.14
CA CYS A 369 -14.31 12.19 -13.69
C CYS A 369 -12.83 11.99 -14.01
N MET A 370 -12.41 12.40 -15.21
CA MET A 370 -11.01 12.34 -15.64
C MET A 370 -10.43 13.76 -15.88
N SER A 371 -11.07 14.77 -15.29
CA SER A 371 -10.72 16.19 -15.42
C SER A 371 -9.71 16.58 -14.35
N ASP A 372 -8.61 17.23 -14.76
CA ASP A 372 -7.62 17.87 -13.90
C ASP A 372 -8.21 19.01 -13.05
N LYS A 373 -9.33 19.59 -13.48
CA LYS A 373 -10.10 20.62 -12.75
C LYS A 373 -10.86 20.05 -11.55
N CYS A 374 -10.92 18.73 -11.42
CA CYS A 374 -11.54 18.07 -10.28
C CYS A 374 -10.47 17.50 -9.37
N GLY A 375 -10.38 18.03 -8.14
CA GLY A 375 -9.53 17.44 -7.11
C GLY A 375 -10.02 16.07 -6.65
N PHE A 376 -9.26 15.45 -5.74
CA PHE A 376 -9.68 14.26 -5.00
C PHE A 376 -10.76 14.63 -3.97
N GLU A 377 -12.00 14.73 -4.45
CA GLU A 377 -13.18 15.10 -3.67
C GLU A 377 -13.80 13.86 -3.01
N VAL A 378 -13.86 13.84 -1.67
CA VAL A 378 -14.45 12.74 -0.88
C VAL A 378 -15.47 13.25 0.15
N GLU A 379 -16.33 12.36 0.64
CA GLU A 379 -17.07 12.55 1.90
C GLU A 379 -17.00 11.33 2.82
N GLU A 380 -17.22 11.58 4.10
CA GLU A 380 -17.45 10.53 5.09
C GLU A 380 -18.77 9.82 4.76
N GLY A 381 -18.69 8.54 4.41
CA GLY A 381 -19.86 7.69 4.26
C GLY A 381 -20.49 7.30 5.60
N THR A 382 -21.63 6.64 5.55
CA THR A 382 -22.24 6.08 6.77
C THR A 382 -21.33 4.99 7.33
N ILE A 383 -20.78 5.20 8.52
CA ILE A 383 -20.03 4.19 9.25
C ILE A 383 -20.97 3.03 9.56
N TYR A 384 -20.72 1.85 8.98
CA TYR A 384 -21.35 0.63 9.43
C TYR A 384 -20.56 0.05 10.62
N TYR A 385 -19.25 -0.05 10.45
CA TYR A 385 -18.34 -0.52 11.47
C TYR A 385 -16.94 0.12 11.34
N GLY A 386 -16.27 0.33 12.47
CA GLY A 386 -14.82 0.54 12.53
C GLY A 386 -14.35 1.89 12.00
N ARG A 387 -13.93 1.93 10.72
CA ARG A 387 -13.35 3.11 10.07
C ARG A 387 -14.42 3.98 9.42
N VAL A 388 -14.06 5.23 9.16
CA VAL A 388 -14.86 6.14 8.33
C VAL A 388 -14.56 5.83 6.85
N PRO A 389 -15.53 5.36 6.07
CA PRO A 389 -15.31 5.10 4.64
C PRO A 389 -15.30 6.42 3.87
N PHE A 390 -14.31 6.64 3.00
CA PHE A 390 -14.23 7.83 2.17
C PHE A 390 -14.88 7.60 0.81
N LEU A 391 -16.11 8.11 0.64
CA LEU A 391 -16.88 8.00 -0.59
C LEU A 391 -16.38 9.01 -1.62
N ILE A 392 -15.99 8.53 -2.80
CA ILE A 392 -15.50 9.39 -3.89
C ILE A 392 -16.68 10.15 -4.51
N LYS A 393 -16.54 11.48 -4.67
CA LYS A 393 -17.62 12.35 -5.16
C LYS A 393 -17.66 12.58 -6.65
N ASN A 394 -16.52 12.55 -7.32
CA ASN A 394 -16.40 12.89 -8.74
C ASN A 394 -16.87 11.76 -9.68
N ILE A 395 -17.84 10.98 -9.22
CA ILE A 395 -18.37 9.77 -9.87
C ILE A 395 -19.90 9.86 -10.01
N LYS A 396 -20.46 8.95 -10.81
CA LYS A 396 -21.92 8.75 -10.89
C LYS A 396 -22.22 7.27 -11.11
N ILE A 397 -22.80 6.62 -10.10
CA ILE A 397 -23.39 5.29 -10.23
C ILE A 397 -24.90 5.42 -10.41
N ARG A 398 -25.50 4.57 -11.25
CA ARG A 398 -26.95 4.53 -11.47
C ARG A 398 -27.44 3.18 -11.97
N LEU A 399 -28.72 2.91 -11.73
CA LEU A 399 -29.52 1.94 -12.48
C LEU A 399 -30.37 2.66 -13.52
N VAL A 400 -30.37 2.17 -14.76
CA VAL A 400 -31.22 2.67 -15.84
C VAL A 400 -31.97 1.52 -16.51
N GLN A 401 -33.24 1.73 -16.83
CA GLN A 401 -34.04 0.78 -17.61
C GLN A 401 -33.86 1.09 -19.11
N PRO A 402 -33.27 0.21 -19.92
CA PRO A 402 -33.03 0.46 -21.33
C PRO A 402 -34.35 0.36 -22.13
N VAL A 403 -35.10 1.45 -22.20
CA VAL A 403 -36.36 1.52 -22.96
C VAL A 403 -36.08 1.97 -24.40
N GLY A 404 -36.36 1.11 -25.36
CA GLY A 404 -36.10 1.35 -26.79
C GLY A 404 -34.63 1.18 -27.17
N MET A 405 -34.25 1.61 -28.38
CA MET A 405 -32.92 1.35 -28.95
C MET A 405 -31.78 2.21 -28.35
N GLY A 406 -32.10 3.16 -27.47
CA GLY A 406 -31.16 4.18 -26.97
C GLY A 406 -30.69 5.17 -28.05
N SER A 407 -29.91 6.16 -27.64
CA SER A 407 -29.11 6.96 -28.57
C SER A 407 -27.80 6.23 -28.94
N THR A 408 -27.13 6.74 -29.97
CA THR A 408 -25.68 6.57 -30.16
C THR A 408 -25.10 7.96 -29.98
N PRO A 409 -24.83 8.40 -28.73
CA PRO A 409 -24.28 9.73 -28.51
C PRO A 409 -22.91 9.84 -29.21
N PRO A 410 -22.56 11.00 -29.79
CA PRO A 410 -21.17 11.30 -30.09
C PRO A 410 -20.37 11.24 -28.77
N LEU A 411 -19.08 10.90 -28.84
CA LEU A 411 -18.23 11.06 -27.67
C LEU A 411 -18.18 12.55 -27.30
N PRO A 412 -18.11 12.90 -26.01
CA PRO A 412 -17.90 14.28 -25.61
C PRO A 412 -16.57 14.79 -26.17
N GLN A 413 -16.48 16.10 -26.39
CA GLN A 413 -15.28 16.72 -26.94
C GLN A 413 -14.66 17.63 -25.87
N ILE A 414 -13.42 17.35 -25.48
CA ILE A 414 -12.63 18.20 -24.56
C ILE A 414 -11.36 18.62 -25.31
N GLY A 415 -11.07 19.92 -25.33
CA GLY A 415 -9.93 20.47 -26.08
C GLY A 415 -10.00 20.36 -27.62
N GLY A 416 -11.05 19.73 -28.17
CA GLY A 416 -11.15 19.38 -29.59
C GLY A 416 -10.77 17.92 -29.91
N GLU A 417 -10.60 17.09 -28.87
CA GLU A 417 -10.37 15.65 -28.98
C GLU A 417 -11.56 14.86 -28.40
N ASP A 418 -11.78 13.64 -28.92
CA ASP A 418 -12.79 12.72 -28.38
C ASP A 418 -12.38 12.27 -26.97
N TYR A 419 -13.20 12.64 -25.99
CA TYR A 419 -13.00 12.32 -24.59
C TYR A 419 -13.16 10.82 -24.33
N GLY A 420 -12.33 10.28 -23.43
CA GLY A 420 -12.34 8.86 -23.05
C GLY A 420 -11.52 7.93 -23.94
N THR A 421 -10.92 8.44 -25.02
CA THR A 421 -10.16 7.64 -26.00
C THR A 421 -8.91 6.95 -25.44
N TYR A 422 -8.40 7.41 -24.29
CA TYR A 422 -7.28 6.78 -23.54
C TYR A 422 -7.70 5.52 -22.76
N LEU A 423 -9.00 5.27 -22.56
CA LEU A 423 -9.52 4.03 -21.98
C LEU A 423 -10.23 3.23 -23.10
N PRO A 424 -9.54 2.29 -23.79
CA PRO A 424 -10.16 1.49 -24.84
C PRO A 424 -11.37 0.71 -24.31
N ALA A 425 -12.44 0.65 -25.10
CA ALA A 425 -13.64 -0.10 -24.76
C ALA A 425 -13.34 -1.60 -24.80
N LYS A 426 -13.75 -2.35 -23.77
CA LYS A 426 -13.66 -3.82 -23.74
C LYS A 426 -15.02 -4.39 -23.34
N THR A 427 -15.64 -5.16 -24.24
CA THR A 427 -16.92 -5.81 -23.98
C THR A 427 -16.71 -7.10 -23.19
N ILE A 428 -17.46 -7.29 -22.11
CA ILE A 428 -17.49 -8.53 -21.33
C ILE A 428 -18.39 -9.52 -22.08
N THR A 429 -17.79 -10.60 -22.59
CA THR A 429 -18.50 -11.62 -23.38
C THR A 429 -18.90 -12.83 -22.55
N GLU A 430 -18.07 -13.19 -21.56
CA GLU A 430 -18.27 -14.36 -20.71
C GLU A 430 -17.80 -14.07 -19.27
N TRP A 431 -18.13 -14.97 -18.34
CA TRP A 431 -17.84 -14.86 -16.92
C TRP A 431 -17.17 -16.14 -16.44
N LEU A 432 -15.95 -16.05 -15.92
CA LEU A 432 -15.24 -17.15 -15.28
C LEU A 432 -15.58 -17.17 -13.79
N GLU A 433 -16.35 -18.15 -13.36
CA GLU A 433 -16.66 -18.37 -11.95
C GLU A 433 -15.41 -18.82 -11.18
N ILE A 434 -15.22 -18.23 -9.99
CA ILE A 434 -14.18 -18.56 -9.03
C ILE A 434 -14.79 -18.70 -7.63
N GLU A 435 -14.13 -19.49 -6.78
CA GLU A 435 -14.32 -19.38 -5.33
C GLU A 435 -13.59 -18.13 -4.83
N ASP A 436 -14.24 -17.37 -3.96
CA ASP A 436 -13.71 -16.14 -3.40
C ASP A 436 -13.91 -16.14 -1.88
N TYR A 437 -12.83 -15.85 -1.18
CA TYR A 437 -12.70 -16.00 0.27
C TYR A 437 -12.83 -14.64 0.95
N PRO A 438 -13.40 -14.57 2.18
CA PRO A 438 -13.50 -13.32 2.89
C PRO A 438 -12.13 -12.70 3.10
N ASP A 439 -12.04 -11.39 2.83
CA ASP A 439 -10.92 -10.60 3.34
C ASP A 439 -10.86 -10.84 4.85
N PRO A 440 -9.66 -10.98 5.44
CA PRO A 440 -9.54 -11.36 6.83
C PRO A 440 -10.48 -10.55 7.76
N ASP A 441 -10.65 -9.24 7.56
CA ASP A 441 -11.46 -8.41 8.47
C ASP A 441 -12.95 -8.83 8.36
N GLU A 442 -13.42 -9.17 7.16
CA GLU A 442 -14.78 -9.70 6.99
C GLU A 442 -14.92 -11.11 7.59
N LEU A 443 -13.87 -11.95 7.60
CA LEU A 443 -13.89 -13.26 8.27
C LEU A 443 -14.05 -13.10 9.80
N VAL A 444 -13.26 -12.23 10.44
CA VAL A 444 -13.41 -11.97 11.89
C VAL A 444 -14.81 -11.45 12.19
N ALA A 445 -15.38 -10.59 11.34
CA ALA A 445 -16.74 -10.08 11.49
C ALA A 445 -17.81 -11.19 11.39
N LEU A 446 -17.64 -12.12 10.44
CA LEU A 446 -18.54 -13.27 10.19
C LEU A 446 -18.48 -14.30 11.33
N VAL A 447 -17.32 -14.49 11.95
CA VAL A 447 -17.08 -15.53 12.98
C VAL A 447 -17.32 -15.01 14.40
N SER A 448 -16.86 -13.80 14.70
CA SER A 448 -16.85 -13.22 16.06
C SER A 448 -17.90 -12.15 16.29
N GLY A 449 -18.55 -11.64 15.24
CA GLY A 449 -19.45 -10.49 15.29
C GLY A 449 -18.74 -9.19 14.94
N TRP A 450 -19.45 -8.31 14.23
CA TRP A 450 -18.91 -7.03 13.74
C TRP A 450 -18.41 -6.15 14.88
N GLU A 451 -19.10 -6.14 16.02
CA GLU A 451 -18.77 -5.33 17.20
C GLU A 451 -17.41 -5.62 17.83
N ARG A 452 -16.78 -6.76 17.48
CA ARG A 452 -15.52 -7.25 18.04
C ARG A 452 -14.29 -7.05 17.14
N LEU A 453 -14.49 -6.56 15.92
CA LEU A 453 -13.39 -6.20 15.03
C LEU A 453 -12.43 -5.21 15.70
N GLY A 454 -11.15 -5.25 15.32
CA GLY A 454 -10.11 -4.42 15.94
C GLY A 454 -9.77 -4.75 17.41
N GLU A 455 -10.39 -5.77 18.03
CA GLU A 455 -9.78 -6.46 19.16
C GLU A 455 -8.47 -7.13 18.69
N ASN A 456 -7.36 -6.91 19.40
CA ASN A 456 -6.09 -7.57 19.10
C ASN A 456 -6.23 -9.10 19.18
N ASP A 457 -5.39 -9.82 18.43
CA ASP A 457 -5.21 -11.27 18.49
C ASP A 457 -6.46 -12.12 18.10
N LEU A 458 -7.60 -11.49 17.73
CA LEU A 458 -8.74 -12.23 17.16
C LEU A 458 -8.46 -12.83 15.79
N TRP A 459 -7.50 -12.23 15.09
CA TRP A 459 -6.93 -12.71 13.85
C TRP A 459 -6.43 -14.14 13.99
N ASP A 460 -5.38 -14.27 14.80
CA ASP A 460 -4.74 -15.52 15.14
C ASP A 460 -5.77 -16.49 15.72
N ALA A 461 -6.68 -16.04 16.59
CA ALA A 461 -7.72 -16.89 17.18
C ALA A 461 -8.78 -17.42 16.17
N VAL A 462 -9.03 -16.75 15.05
CA VAL A 462 -9.93 -17.25 13.98
C VAL A 462 -9.15 -18.16 13.02
N VAL A 463 -7.91 -17.81 12.71
CA VAL A 463 -6.97 -18.59 11.88
C VAL A 463 -6.61 -19.93 12.53
N GLU A 464 -6.29 -19.96 13.83
CA GLU A 464 -6.07 -21.18 14.62
C GLU A 464 -7.30 -22.12 14.58
N ARG A 465 -8.52 -21.56 14.54
CA ARG A 465 -9.78 -22.33 14.46
C ARG A 465 -10.06 -22.90 13.07
N LEU A 466 -9.40 -22.40 12.03
CA LEU A 466 -9.32 -23.06 10.71
C LEU A 466 -8.23 -24.14 10.68
N GLY A 467 -7.37 -24.22 11.70
CA GLY A 467 -6.25 -25.16 11.78
C GLY A 467 -4.98 -24.71 11.05
N LEU A 468 -4.79 -23.39 10.90
CA LEU A 468 -3.62 -22.76 10.27
C LEU A 468 -2.62 -22.27 11.32
N ASP A 469 -1.32 -22.15 10.97
CA ASP A 469 -0.28 -21.69 11.89
C ASP A 469 -0.27 -20.15 12.05
N ASP A 470 -0.57 -19.38 10.99
CA ASP A 470 -0.62 -17.90 10.97
C ASP A 470 -1.44 -17.32 9.80
N LEU A 471 -1.50 -15.98 9.69
CA LEU A 471 -2.25 -15.26 8.66
C LEU A 471 -1.64 -15.42 7.26
N ASP A 472 -0.32 -15.63 7.14
CA ASP A 472 0.34 -15.84 5.85
C ASP A 472 -0.12 -17.16 5.22
N ASP A 473 -0.31 -18.21 6.04
CA ASP A 473 -0.96 -19.47 5.64
C ASP A 473 -2.42 -19.24 5.16
N TYR A 474 -3.18 -18.33 5.81
CA TYR A 474 -4.54 -18.00 5.39
C TYR A 474 -4.57 -17.31 4.03
N ASP A 475 -3.80 -16.23 3.85
CA ASP A 475 -3.77 -15.47 2.61
C ASP A 475 -3.23 -16.33 1.44
N GLN A 476 -2.34 -17.29 1.70
CA GLN A 476 -1.84 -18.23 0.68
C GLN A 476 -2.89 -19.28 0.27
N LEU A 477 -3.69 -19.81 1.20
CA LEU A 477 -4.64 -20.90 0.95
C LEU A 477 -6.04 -20.41 0.55
N TYR A 478 -6.45 -19.27 1.09
CA TYR A 478 -7.80 -18.70 1.02
C TYR A 478 -7.79 -17.22 0.60
N PRO A 479 -7.15 -16.87 -0.53
CA PRO A 479 -7.03 -15.49 -0.96
C PRO A 479 -8.38 -14.89 -1.39
N THR A 480 -8.61 -13.63 -1.01
CA THR A 480 -9.61 -12.78 -1.65
C THR A 480 -9.07 -12.33 -3.01
N ASP A 481 -9.75 -12.65 -4.11
CA ASP A 481 -9.22 -12.40 -5.45
C ASP A 481 -9.04 -10.88 -5.72
N GLU A 482 -7.84 -10.49 -6.16
CA GLU A 482 -7.43 -9.08 -6.30
C GLU A 482 -7.75 -8.49 -7.70
N SER A 483 -8.45 -9.22 -8.57
CA SER A 483 -8.71 -8.82 -9.95
C SER A 483 -10.05 -8.11 -10.15
N ASP A 484 -10.31 -7.63 -11.37
CA ASP A 484 -11.65 -7.24 -11.78
C ASP A 484 -12.63 -8.41 -11.58
N LYS A 485 -13.62 -8.27 -10.68
CA LYS A 485 -14.58 -9.33 -10.38
C LYS A 485 -15.98 -8.82 -10.04
N LEU A 486 -16.99 -9.56 -10.49
CA LEU A 486 -18.39 -9.40 -10.11
C LEU A 486 -18.68 -10.19 -8.83
N GLY A 487 -19.44 -9.61 -7.89
CA GLY A 487 -19.82 -10.30 -6.65
C GLY A 487 -18.63 -10.60 -5.73
N GLY A 488 -18.72 -11.70 -4.97
CA GLY A 488 -17.65 -12.14 -4.07
C GLY A 488 -17.47 -11.31 -2.79
N TYR A 489 -16.21 -11.15 -2.40
CA TYR A 489 -15.71 -10.36 -1.29
C TYR A 489 -14.83 -9.20 -1.79
N PRO A 490 -14.89 -8.01 -1.19
CA PRO A 490 -13.99 -6.92 -1.57
C PRO A 490 -12.58 -7.19 -1.07
N ARG A 491 -11.59 -7.06 -1.96
CA ARG A 491 -10.18 -7.07 -1.58
C ARG A 491 -9.77 -5.70 -1.04
N TRP A 492 -9.58 -5.57 0.27
CA TRP A 492 -9.29 -4.29 0.90
C TRP A 492 -7.78 -4.02 1.01
N VAL A 493 -7.27 -3.02 0.27
CA VAL A 493 -5.82 -2.74 0.23
C VAL A 493 -5.28 -2.14 1.53
N GLN A 494 -6.04 -1.29 2.22
CA GLN A 494 -5.63 -0.63 3.48
C GLN A 494 -6.39 -1.15 4.73
N GLY A 495 -7.09 -2.28 4.61
CA GLY A 495 -8.02 -2.83 5.61
C GLY A 495 -9.48 -2.43 5.36
N LEU A 496 -10.42 -3.04 6.10
CA LEU A 496 -11.86 -2.99 5.81
C LEU A 496 -12.48 -1.56 5.84
N GLU A 497 -13.04 -1.14 4.71
CA GLU A 497 -13.73 0.16 4.53
C GLU A 497 -15.19 0.01 4.06
N CYS A 498 -15.87 -1.07 4.46
CA CYS A 498 -17.26 -1.35 4.08
C CYS A 498 -18.23 -0.26 4.60
N PRO A 499 -18.89 0.53 3.72
CA PRO A 499 -19.82 1.55 4.12
C PRO A 499 -21.21 0.97 4.43
N GLY A 500 -21.88 1.60 5.39
CA GLY A 500 -23.30 1.37 5.64
C GLY A 500 -24.18 2.06 4.61
N CYS A 501 -25.38 1.52 4.39
CA CYS A 501 -26.40 2.21 3.62
C CYS A 501 -26.88 3.48 4.37
N PRO A 502 -26.94 4.66 3.73
CA PRO A 502 -27.41 5.88 4.40
C PRO A 502 -28.89 5.84 4.81
N VAL A 503 -29.66 4.83 4.34
CA VAL A 503 -31.09 4.68 4.65
C VAL A 503 -31.36 3.63 5.74
N CYS A 504 -30.74 2.44 5.69
CA CYS A 504 -30.94 1.39 6.71
C CYS A 504 -29.70 1.02 7.53
N GLN A 505 -28.56 1.67 7.31
CA GLN A 505 -27.28 1.46 7.99
C GLN A 505 -26.65 0.06 7.83
N ALA A 506 -27.38 -0.93 7.29
CA ALA A 506 -26.86 -2.24 6.91
C ALA A 506 -25.69 -2.13 5.92
N PRO A 507 -24.72 -3.07 5.96
CA PRO A 507 -23.53 -3.02 5.11
C PRO A 507 -23.90 -3.05 3.64
N MET A 508 -23.22 -2.24 2.83
CA MET A 508 -23.28 -2.37 1.39
C MET A 508 -22.52 -3.61 0.93
N ARG A 509 -23.04 -4.27 -0.11
CA ARG A 509 -22.46 -5.48 -0.71
C ARG A 509 -21.66 -5.12 -1.95
N GLN A 510 -20.64 -5.91 -2.24
CA GLN A 510 -19.95 -5.84 -3.52
C GLN A 510 -20.89 -6.10 -4.69
N VAL A 511 -20.91 -5.15 -5.63
CA VAL A 511 -21.42 -5.39 -6.99
C VAL A 511 -20.25 -5.78 -7.87
N PHE A 512 -19.21 -4.94 -7.93
CA PHE A 512 -18.10 -5.10 -8.86
C PHE A 512 -16.82 -4.48 -8.29
N GLN A 513 -15.69 -5.16 -8.49
CA GLN A 513 -14.36 -4.71 -8.16
C GLN A 513 -13.64 -4.25 -9.43
N LEU A 514 -12.87 -3.17 -9.32
CA LEU A 514 -12.02 -2.62 -10.37
C LEU A 514 -10.58 -2.58 -9.86
N ALA A 515 -9.74 -3.46 -10.41
CA ALA A 515 -8.32 -3.48 -10.12
C ALA A 515 -7.57 -2.54 -11.07
N SER A 516 -6.50 -1.89 -10.57
CA SER A 516 -5.70 -0.99 -11.40
C SER A 516 -5.12 -1.69 -12.64
N GLU A 517 -5.20 -1.01 -13.78
CA GLU A 517 -4.56 -1.38 -15.05
C GLU A 517 -4.89 -2.76 -15.64
N GLN A 518 -5.98 -3.41 -15.19
CA GLN A 518 -6.45 -4.69 -15.75
C GLN A 518 -7.32 -4.50 -17.00
N ASN A 519 -8.65 -4.58 -16.89
CA ASN A 519 -9.51 -4.35 -18.05
C ASN A 519 -9.62 -2.86 -18.37
N LEU A 520 -9.62 -2.01 -17.34
CA LEU A 520 -9.56 -0.56 -17.48
C LEU A 520 -8.09 -0.09 -17.38
N ASN A 521 -7.61 0.67 -18.36
CA ASN A 521 -6.25 1.25 -18.36
C ASN A 521 -6.16 2.48 -17.44
N TYR A 522 -6.46 2.29 -16.16
CA TYR A 522 -6.57 3.32 -15.13
C TYR A 522 -5.98 2.81 -13.82
N ALA A 523 -5.09 3.60 -13.21
CA ALA A 523 -4.52 3.31 -11.90
C ALA A 523 -5.26 4.08 -10.79
N PHE A 524 -5.73 3.36 -9.78
CA PHE A 524 -6.31 3.92 -8.56
C PHE A 524 -5.19 4.23 -7.57
N GLY A 525 -4.56 5.40 -7.72
CA GLY A 525 -3.39 5.76 -6.90
C GLY A 525 -2.18 4.87 -7.21
N ASP A 526 -1.51 4.35 -6.17
CA ASP A 526 -0.40 3.41 -6.30
C ASP A 526 -0.94 1.97 -6.50
N LEU A 527 -1.37 1.68 -7.74
CA LEU A 527 -1.92 0.40 -8.19
C LEU A 527 -3.05 -0.20 -7.30
N GLY A 528 -3.89 0.67 -6.73
CA GLY A 528 -4.97 0.27 -5.82
C GLY A 528 -6.15 -0.48 -6.45
N ILE A 529 -7.13 -0.79 -5.60
CA ILE A 529 -8.36 -1.50 -5.97
C ILE A 529 -9.56 -0.64 -5.57
N ALA A 530 -10.57 -0.59 -6.43
CA ALA A 530 -11.81 0.14 -6.26
C ALA A 530 -13.03 -0.78 -6.22
N HIS A 531 -14.07 -0.39 -5.48
CA HIS A 531 -15.26 -1.20 -5.27
C HIS A 531 -16.54 -0.40 -5.54
N ILE A 532 -17.39 -0.94 -6.41
CA ILE A 532 -18.78 -0.52 -6.59
C ILE A 532 -19.63 -1.35 -5.62
N LEU A 533 -20.23 -0.67 -4.64
CA LEU A 533 -20.99 -1.30 -3.57
C LEU A 533 -22.46 -0.85 -3.62
N GLN A 534 -23.40 -1.71 -3.23
CA GLN A 534 -24.85 -1.43 -3.22
C GLN A 534 -25.52 -1.93 -1.94
N CYS A 535 -26.52 -1.21 -1.43
CA CYS A 535 -27.40 -1.73 -0.39
C CYS A 535 -28.25 -2.91 -0.88
N LYS A 536 -28.32 -4.00 -0.08
CA LYS A 536 -29.17 -5.15 -0.39
C LYS A 536 -30.66 -4.79 -0.55
N THR A 537 -31.16 -3.82 0.20
CA THR A 537 -32.58 -3.42 0.21
C THR A 537 -32.88 -2.24 -0.72
N HIS A 538 -32.06 -1.20 -0.66
CA HIS A 538 -32.27 0.05 -1.40
C HIS A 538 -31.41 0.06 -2.67
N LYS A 539 -31.97 -0.40 -3.79
CA LYS A 539 -31.23 -0.64 -5.05
C LYS A 539 -30.67 0.61 -5.72
N ASP A 540 -31.18 1.77 -5.33
CA ASP A 540 -30.73 3.10 -5.70
C ASP A 540 -29.54 3.62 -4.86
N GLN A 541 -29.23 2.96 -3.74
CA GLN A 541 -28.20 3.38 -2.79
C GLN A 541 -26.89 2.64 -3.06
N PHE A 542 -25.90 3.40 -3.55
CA PHE A 542 -24.58 2.93 -3.93
C PHE A 542 -23.48 3.65 -3.16
N ALA A 543 -22.30 3.03 -3.11
CA ALA A 543 -21.05 3.65 -2.70
C ALA A 543 -19.95 3.30 -3.72
N PHE A 544 -18.98 4.20 -3.86
CA PHE A 544 -17.72 3.96 -4.55
C PHE A 544 -16.58 4.35 -3.61
N VAL A 545 -15.70 3.40 -3.35
CA VAL A 545 -14.52 3.53 -2.48
C VAL A 545 -13.34 2.87 -3.18
N TRP A 546 -12.12 3.36 -2.94
CA TRP A 546 -10.90 2.73 -3.41
C TRP A 546 -9.73 3.05 -2.48
N ALA A 547 -8.76 2.15 -2.41
CA ALA A 547 -7.54 2.31 -1.63
C ALA A 547 -6.33 1.76 -2.40
N CYS A 548 -5.14 2.30 -2.15
CA CYS A 548 -3.85 1.89 -2.74
C CYS A 548 -2.81 1.58 -1.66
N GLY A 549 -1.74 0.86 -2.02
CA GLY A 549 -0.74 0.35 -1.06
C GLY A 549 0.49 1.23 -0.93
#